data_AF-A0A962GPX1-F1
#
_entry.id   AF-A0A962GPX1-F1
#
_cell.length_a   1.000
_cell.length_b   1.000
_cell.length_c   1.000
_cell.angle_alpha   90.00
_cell.angle_beta   90.00
_cell.angle_gamma   90.00
#
_symmetry.space_group_name_H-M   'P 1'
#
loop_
_entity.id
_entity.type
_entity.pdbx_description
1 polymer ?
#
loop_
_entity_poly.entity_id
_entity_poly.type
_entity_poly.pdbx_seq_one_letter_code
_entity_poly.pdbx_strand_id
1 'polypeptide(L)' 'MAKRLKASIIGVTGYTGLEILRMLVAHPQAEIAYLTSRQNPDTPIGELYPHLAHLKLKVTDTDIVTVAKESDVVFLAL' A
#
# COMPACT_ATOMS: atom_id res chain seq x y z
N MET A 1 -2.53 19.99 14.03
CA MET A 1 -3.05 18.75 13.40
C MET A 1 -2.07 17.63 13.70
N ALA A 2 -2.53 16.44 14.09
CA ALA A 2 -1.64 15.31 14.34
C ALA A 2 -1.01 14.82 13.02
N LYS A 3 0.27 14.45 13.05
CA LYS A 3 0.99 13.85 11.91
C LYS A 3 0.33 12.52 11.54
N ARG A 4 0.05 12.27 10.25
CA ARG A 4 -0.40 10.95 9.77
C ARG A 4 0.76 9.96 9.75
N LEU A 5 0.48 8.71 10.13
CA LEU A 5 1.45 7.62 10.07
C LEU A 5 1.59 7.12 8.63
N LYS A 6 2.83 6.94 8.20
CA LYS A 6 3.19 6.34 6.91
C LYS A 6 3.06 4.83 7.01
N ALA A 7 2.00 4.27 6.44
CA ALA A 7 1.73 2.85 6.44
C ALA A 7 2.08 2.21 5.08
N SER A 8 2.78 1.08 5.12
CA SER A 8 3.12 0.31 3.92
C SER A 8 2.55 -1.10 3.98
N ILE A 9 2.22 -1.66 2.81
CA ILE A 9 1.68 -3.01 2.66
C ILE A 9 2.59 -3.80 1.74
N ILE A 10 3.13 -4.90 2.24
CA ILE A 10 3.82 -5.91 1.43
C ILE A 10 2.84 -7.03 1.12
N GLY A 11 2.62 -7.31 -0.17
CA GLY A 11 1.64 -8.28 -0.65
C GLY A 11 0.26 -7.69 -0.90
N VAL A 12 0.18 -6.45 -1.40
CA VAL A 12 -1.09 -5.71 -1.58
C VAL A 12 -2.09 -6.41 -2.51
N THR A 13 -1.63 -7.23 -3.45
CA THR A 13 -2.50 -7.91 -4.43
C THR A 13 -3.22 -9.14 -3.87
N GLY A 14 -2.87 -9.58 -2.66
CA GLY A 14 -3.65 -10.58 -1.93
C GLY A 14 -4.93 -10.00 -1.33
N TYR A 15 -5.93 -10.84 -1.05
CA TYR A 15 -7.20 -10.38 -0.47
C TYR A 15 -7.04 -9.62 0.85
N THR A 16 -6.15 -10.11 1.72
CA THR A 16 -5.83 -9.44 2.99
C THR A 16 -5.16 -8.09 2.74
N GLY A 17 -4.24 -8.00 1.76
CA GLY A 17 -3.58 -6.76 1.38
C GLY A 17 -4.56 -5.70 0.86
N LEU A 18 -5.55 -6.13 0.07
CA LEU A 18 -6.62 -5.25 -0.43
C LEU A 18 -7.52 -4.73 0.69
N GLU A 19 -7.91 -5.57 1.66
CA GLU A 19 -8.73 -5.11 2.78
C GLU A 19 -7.97 -4.17 3.71
N ILE A 20 -6.68 -4.42 3.94
CA ILE A 20 -5.81 -3.47 4.66
C ILE A 20 -5.76 -2.14 3.91
N LEU A 21 -5.55 -2.16 2.58
CA LEU A 21 -5.57 -0.95 1.76
C LEU A 21 -6.90 -0.20 1.90
N ARG A 22 -8.04 -0.91 1.80
CA ARG A 22 -9.39 -0.34 1.95
C ARG A 22 -9.58 0.35 3.31
N MET A 23 -9.07 -0.24 4.39
CA MET A 23 -9.14 0.37 5.72
C MET A 23 -8.21 1.60 5.83
N LEU A 24 -6.98 1.49 5.34
CA LEU A 24 -5.97 2.56 5.47
C LEU A 24 -6.31 3.81 4.66
N VAL A 25 -6.88 3.68 3.45
CA VAL A 25 -7.26 4.84 2.64
C VAL A 25 -8.39 5.68 3.25
N ALA A 26 -9.20 5.06 4.11
CA ALA A 26 -10.26 5.74 4.85
C ALA A 26 -9.80 6.21 6.25
N HIS A 27 -8.57 5.90 6.67
CA HIS A 27 -8.13 6.12 8.04
C HIS A 27 -7.65 7.56 8.26
N PRO A 28 -8.21 8.33 9.23
CA PRO A 28 -7.92 9.75 9.39
C PRO A 28 -6.48 10.05 9.85
N GLN A 29 -5.79 9.05 10.41
CA GLN A 29 -4.44 9.18 10.96
C GLN A 29 -3.38 8.37 10.20
N ALA A 30 -3.70 7.80 9.05
CA ALA A 30 -2.74 7.06 8.24
C ALA A 30 -2.72 7.55 6.79
N GLU A 31 -1.59 7.34 6.13
CA GLU A 31 -1.45 7.52 4.69
C GLU A 31 -0.59 6.39 4.12
N ILE A 32 -0.83 6.05 2.85
CA ILE A 32 -0.08 5.01 2.17
C ILE A 32 1.29 5.54 1.77
N ALA A 33 2.35 4.87 2.23
CA ALA A 33 3.72 5.14 1.80
C ALA A 33 4.11 4.21 0.65
N TYR A 34 4.01 2.89 0.85
CA TYR A 34 4.32 1.90 -0.18
C TYR A 34 3.26 0.81 -0.27
N LEU A 35 2.94 0.43 -1.51
CA LEU A 35 2.20 -0.78 -1.84
C LEU A 35 3.12 -1.68 -2.66
N THR A 36 3.49 -2.84 -2.13
CA THR A 36 4.39 -3.74 -2.84
C THR A 36 3.73 -5.07 -3.14
N SER A 37 4.15 -5.68 -4.24
CA SER A 37 3.83 -7.06 -4.58
C SER A 37 4.97 -7.66 -5.40
N ARG A 38 5.13 -8.98 -5.33
CA ARG A 38 6.02 -9.72 -6.25
C ARG A 38 5.39 -9.91 -7.63
N GLN A 39 4.09 -9.69 -7.74
CA GLN A 39 3.33 -9.79 -8.98
C GLN A 39 3.08 -8.39 -9.52
N ASN A 40 3.25 -8.21 -10.84
CA ASN A 40 2.94 -6.97 -11.54
C ASN A 40 3.59 -5.72 -10.92
N PRO A 41 4.92 -5.69 -10.75
CA PRO A 41 5.60 -4.49 -10.31
C PRO A 41 5.35 -3.35 -11.29
N ASP A 42 5.43 -2.14 -10.79
CA ASP A 42 5.25 -0.91 -11.54
C ASP A 42 3.86 -0.66 -12.15
N THR A 43 2.84 -1.33 -11.64
CA THR A 43 1.46 -1.22 -12.16
C THR A 43 0.60 -0.30 -11.27
N PRO A 44 -0.12 0.69 -11.83
CA PRO A 44 -1.14 1.42 -11.08
C PRO A 44 -2.19 0.48 -10.48
N ILE A 45 -2.58 0.68 -9.22
CA ILE A 45 -3.56 -0.18 -8.55
C ILE A 45 -4.92 -0.20 -9.29
N GLY A 46 -5.25 0.90 -9.97
CA GLY A 46 -6.46 1.02 -10.78
C GLY A 46 -6.49 0.14 -12.02
N GLU A 47 -5.33 -0.24 -12.58
CA GLU A 47 -5.25 -1.17 -13.71
C GLU A 47 -5.52 -2.61 -13.25
N LEU A 48 -5.06 -2.97 -12.04
CA LEU A 48 -5.33 -4.27 -11.44
C LEU A 48 -6.76 -4.35 -10.88
N TYR A 49 -7.25 -3.26 -10.30
CA TYR A 49 -8.53 -3.18 -9.62
C TYR A 49 -9.25 -1.88 -10.02
N PRO A 50 -10.11 -1.89 -11.06
CA PRO A 50 -10.74 -0.68 -11.59
C PRO A 50 -11.50 0.17 -10.56
N HIS A 51 -12.10 -0.46 -9.54
CA HIS A 51 -12.79 0.25 -8.45
C HIS A 51 -11.84 1.10 -7.58
N LEU A 52 -10.53 0.83 -7.61
CA LEU A 52 -9.48 1.57 -6.90
C LEU A 52 -8.79 2.64 -7.77
N ALA A 53 -9.19 2.83 -9.02
CA ALA A 53 -8.55 3.77 -9.95
C ALA A 53 -8.52 5.23 -9.42
N HIS A 54 -9.48 5.60 -8.57
CA HIS A 54 -9.55 6.91 -7.94
C HIS A 54 -8.40 7.19 -6.96
N LEU A 55 -7.72 6.15 -6.44
CA LEU A 55 -6.66 6.30 -5.44
C LEU A 55 -5.33 6.79 -6.04
N LYS A 56 -5.11 6.61 -7.36
CA LYS A 56 -3.85 6.97 -8.04
C LYS A 56 -2.59 6.41 -7.36
N LEU A 57 -2.70 5.26 -6.68
CA LEU A 57 -1.59 4.55 -6.05
C LEU A 57 -0.96 3.56 -7.03
N LYS A 58 0.31 3.26 -6.82
CA LYS A 58 1.09 2.37 -7.67
C LYS A 58 1.62 1.20 -6.85
N VAL A 59 1.52 0.00 -7.40
CA VAL A 59 2.15 -1.20 -6.84
C VAL A 59 3.59 -1.23 -7.34
N THR A 60 4.54 -1.34 -6.43
CA THR A 60 5.97 -1.41 -6.74
C THR A 60 6.53 -2.79 -6.42
N ASP A 61 7.75 -3.06 -6.89
CA ASP A 61 8.50 -4.20 -6.39
C ASP A 61 8.79 -4.04 -4.88
N THR A 62 9.13 -5.16 -4.23
CA THR A 62 9.35 -5.22 -2.79
C THR A 62 10.80 -4.87 -2.45
N ASP A 63 11.09 -3.57 -2.33
CA ASP A 63 12.33 -3.07 -1.73
C ASP A 63 12.17 -2.92 -0.21
N ILE A 64 12.59 -3.95 0.53
CA ILE A 64 12.45 -4.01 1.99
C ILE A 64 13.25 -2.90 2.68
N VAL A 65 14.40 -2.50 2.14
CA VAL A 65 15.28 -1.51 2.78
C VAL A 65 14.62 -0.14 2.72
N THR A 66 14.10 0.24 1.56
CA THR A 66 13.39 1.51 1.38
C THR A 66 12.09 1.54 2.18
N VAL A 67 11.29 0.46 2.11
CA VAL A 67 10.02 0.36 2.86
C VAL A 67 10.26 0.48 4.37
N ALA A 68 11.26 -0.21 4.92
CA ALA A 68 11.58 -0.14 6.35
C ALA A 68 12.07 1.25 6.78
N LYS A 69 12.80 1.96 5.92
CA LYS A 69 13.33 3.30 6.22
C LYS A 69 12.26 4.39 6.18
N GLU A 70 11.27 4.25 5.30
CA GLU A 70 10.33 5.33 4.99
C GLU A 70 8.92 5.14 5.58
N SER A 71 8.66 4.00 6.21
CA SER A 71 7.38 3.68 6.84
C SER A 71 7.45 3.81 8.35
N ASP A 72 6.38 4.32 8.96
CA ASP A 72 6.20 4.26 10.41
C ASP A 72 5.64 2.88 10.83
N VAL A 73 4.89 2.21 9.95
CA VAL A 73 4.35 0.85 10.15
C VAL A 73 4.31 0.08 8.83
N VAL A 74 4.56 -1.23 8.90
CA VAL A 74 4.52 -2.14 7.74
C VAL A 74 3.60 -3.32 8.04
N PHE A 75 2.64 -3.55 7.16
CA PHE A 75 1.78 -4.74 7.17
C PHE A 75 2.35 -5.79 6.21
N LEU A 76 2.49 -7.02 6.70
CA LEU A 76 2.93 -8.18 5.91
C LEU A 76 1.72 -9.06 5.58
N ALA A 77 1.24 -9.00 4.33
CA ALA A 77 0.12 -9.79 3.81
C ALA A 77 0.63 -10.80 2.78
N LEU A 78 1.37 -11.81 3.26
CA LEU A 78 2.18 -12.73 2.45
C LEU A 78 1.44 -13.99 2.00
#